data_AF-X0LTF2-F1
#
_entry.id   AF-X0LTF2-F1
#
_cell.length_a   1.000
_cell.length_b   1.000
_cell.length_c   1.000
_cell.angle_alpha   90.00
_cell.angle_beta   90.00
_cell.angle_gamma   90.00
#
_symmetry.space_group_name_H-M   'P 1'
#
loop_
_entity.id
_entity.type
_entity.pdbx_description
1 polymer ?
#
loop_
_entity_poly.entity_id
_entity_poly.type
_entity_poly.pdbx_seq_one_letter_code
_entity_poly.pdbx_strand_id
1 'polypeptide(L)'
;MAHHAEKLPWEALASVFELRRTNPCQHGAYNLHARIQPDSKTKLANFVQIFMQSVAEDAAQQRKQYPEKYDVPDENEVIISDEAATKIESTVWRWHPEEYWPDDDDDLDVFKQPTAGKLCPHIDGSDKCGCVLPFRERKMSAFQRQQIPNDCYEFDTYNLESFRNVEVVKTLILHGEMDPILRSCAYEGSHLAKWWEHQECQCTSATLGWRRICENGIKMYMILNLLRYFPQTWDENGSPVDDYRKLKAYQQAARWCTESGYKSDIATYPHRDFLGIRKNQFRCYPRPLDVFRWKHVMRFDQFGFERYQKGLTYFDDSDYEPITKSSEKPGIKSGEESDDDSEAESSDDSSDESSAESSGDSSDESEEEDPEEVRNRFYKLKFYPYGLMSYEDFLNFEKPMGFQPLPSDIKHVRWILCQQGLPVELSDCILEHADYTPRGRLPVPGKPLHPQCTDELGRYLEHCWQLIVRCYMLGHELRDKMDIEALVREEVKDFVYELFKCECDGAYELLYGFDAEPPEDSEVES
;
A
#
# COMPACT_ATOMS: atom_id res chain seq x y z
N MET A 1 -9.42 23.85 11.54
CA MET A 1 -8.25 23.78 12.45
C MET A 1 -7.52 22.46 12.23
N ALA A 2 -6.24 22.38 12.58
CA ALA A 2 -5.48 21.12 12.54
C ALA A 2 -6.01 20.13 13.58
N HIS A 3 -5.86 18.83 13.31
CA HIS A 3 -6.17 17.78 14.28
C HIS A 3 -5.16 17.83 15.43
N HIS A 4 -5.62 17.65 16.68
CA HIS A 4 -4.81 17.84 17.88
C HIS A 4 -4.03 19.18 17.91
N ALA A 5 -4.62 20.26 17.38
CA ALA A 5 -3.97 21.58 17.30
C ALA A 5 -3.47 22.11 18.66
N GLU A 6 -4.14 21.75 19.75
CA GLU A 6 -3.77 22.15 21.11
C GLU A 6 -2.72 21.22 21.76
N LYS A 7 -2.58 19.98 21.27
CA LYS A 7 -1.67 18.96 21.84
C LYS A 7 -0.29 18.98 21.19
N LEU A 8 -0.23 19.26 19.88
CA LEU A 8 1.02 19.23 19.10
C LEU A 8 1.46 20.64 18.68
N PRO A 9 2.77 20.98 18.73
CA PRO A 9 3.27 22.32 18.45
C PRO A 9 3.40 22.57 16.94
N TRP A 10 2.28 22.48 16.21
CA TRP A 10 2.25 22.60 14.75
C TRP A 10 2.73 23.96 14.23
N GLU A 11 2.44 25.05 14.92
CA GLU A 11 2.94 26.38 14.55
C GLU A 11 4.47 26.44 14.59
N ALA A 12 5.08 25.84 15.62
CA ALA A 12 6.53 25.75 15.74
C ALA A 12 7.12 24.92 14.59
N LEU A 13 6.51 23.76 14.27
CA LEU A 13 6.91 22.94 13.13
C LEU A 13 6.77 23.70 11.81
N ALA A 14 5.63 24.34 11.55
CA ALA A 14 5.38 25.10 10.33
C ALA A 14 6.37 26.25 10.16
N SER A 15 6.80 26.89 11.26
CA SER A 15 7.78 27.99 11.23
C SER A 15 9.16 27.57 10.71
N VAL A 16 9.50 26.28 10.79
CA VAL A 16 10.74 25.70 10.25
C VAL A 16 10.72 25.66 8.72
N PHE A 17 9.55 25.78 8.10
CA PHE A 17 9.42 25.69 6.65
C PHE A 17 9.04 27.03 6.00
N GLU A 18 9.42 27.18 4.75
CA GLU A 18 8.94 28.23 3.86
C GLU A 18 8.54 27.70 2.50
N LEU A 19 7.52 28.32 1.94
CA LEU A 19 6.99 28.01 0.63
C LEU A 19 7.87 28.68 -0.44
N ARG A 20 8.42 27.90 -1.38
CA ARG A 20 9.17 28.45 -2.53
C ARG A 20 8.66 27.90 -3.86
N ARG A 21 8.32 28.79 -4.79
CA ARG A 21 7.79 28.47 -6.13
C ARG A 21 8.77 27.78 -7.06
N THR A 22 10.04 28.14 -6.96
CA THR A 22 11.11 27.58 -7.79
C THR A 22 12.36 27.45 -6.96
N ASN A 23 12.93 26.24 -6.88
CA ASN A 23 14.20 26.02 -6.21
C ASN A 23 15.16 25.18 -7.07
N PRO A 24 16.33 25.72 -7.47
CA PRO A 24 17.34 24.98 -8.22
C PRO A 24 17.77 23.66 -7.56
N CYS A 25 17.89 23.60 -6.22
CA CYS A 25 18.28 22.39 -5.48
C CYS A 25 17.19 21.29 -5.44
N GLN A 26 16.00 21.56 -6.00
CA GLN A 26 14.95 20.56 -6.19
C GLN A 26 14.47 20.57 -7.65
N HIS A 27 15.39 20.80 -8.60
CA HIS A 27 15.09 20.78 -10.04
C HIS A 27 14.00 21.78 -10.47
N GLY A 28 13.84 22.87 -9.71
CA GLY A 28 12.80 23.88 -9.94
C GLY A 28 11.43 23.54 -9.33
N ALA A 29 11.31 22.44 -8.59
CA ALA A 29 10.05 22.00 -8.00
C ALA A 29 9.45 23.02 -7.04
N TYR A 30 8.12 23.13 -7.07
CA TYR A 30 7.35 23.86 -6.09
C TYR A 30 7.23 23.05 -4.79
N ASN A 31 7.73 23.57 -3.67
CA ASN A 31 7.68 22.84 -2.39
C ASN A 31 7.81 23.73 -1.13
N LEU A 32 7.66 23.09 0.03
CA LEU A 32 8.14 23.58 1.32
C LEU A 32 9.64 23.30 1.48
N HIS A 33 10.38 24.30 1.95
CA HIS A 33 11.82 24.23 2.19
C HIS A 33 12.14 24.53 3.64
N ALA A 34 13.07 23.77 4.21
CA ALA A 34 13.58 24.03 5.55
C ALA A 34 14.32 25.37 5.62
N ARG A 35 14.00 26.15 6.65
CA ARG A 35 14.72 27.36 7.03
C ARG A 35 15.87 26.97 7.94
N ILE A 36 17.09 27.31 7.55
CA ILE A 36 18.26 27.10 8.40
C ILE A 36 18.33 28.25 9.42
N GLN A 37 17.54 28.15 10.50
CA GLN A 37 17.58 29.09 11.63
C GLN A 37 18.20 28.42 12.86
N PRO A 38 18.83 29.19 13.78
CA PRO A 38 19.49 28.64 14.97
C PRO A 38 18.59 27.75 15.84
N ASP A 39 17.29 28.04 15.88
CA ASP A 39 16.30 27.35 16.71
C ASP A 39 15.54 26.23 15.97
N SER A 40 15.78 26.03 14.67
CA SER A 40 15.01 25.08 13.86
C SER A 40 15.22 23.62 14.30
N LYS A 41 16.47 23.24 14.64
CA LYS A 41 16.76 21.90 15.19
C LYS A 41 15.99 21.66 16.50
N THR A 42 16.00 22.64 17.40
CA THR A 42 15.28 22.56 18.68
C THR A 42 13.77 22.46 18.49
N LYS A 43 13.20 23.21 17.54
CA LYS A 43 11.77 23.12 17.21
C LYS A 43 11.38 21.73 16.67
N LEU A 44 12.19 21.15 15.79
CA LEU A 44 11.98 19.80 15.26
C LEU A 44 12.08 18.76 16.38
N ALA A 45 13.15 18.77 17.18
CA ALA A 45 13.34 17.88 18.31
C ALA A 45 12.16 17.95 19.30
N ASN A 46 11.75 19.16 19.66
CA ASN A 46 10.62 19.38 20.56
C ASN A 46 9.28 18.88 19.97
N PHE A 47 9.05 19.09 18.66
CA PHE A 47 7.87 18.55 17.99
C PHE A 47 7.85 17.03 18.05
N VAL A 48 8.94 16.35 17.69
CA VAL A 48 9.04 14.89 17.71
C VAL A 48 8.84 14.35 19.13
N GLN A 49 9.45 14.98 20.14
CA GLN A 49 9.28 14.59 21.54
C GLN A 49 7.81 14.66 21.99
N ILE A 50 7.12 15.77 21.71
CA ILE A 50 5.71 15.95 22.09
C ILE A 50 4.80 15.02 21.28
N PHE A 51 5.13 14.77 20.01
CA PHE A 51 4.43 13.80 19.18
C PHE A 51 4.51 12.39 19.78
N MET A 52 5.71 11.94 20.14
CA MET A 52 5.92 10.62 20.76
C MET A 52 5.20 10.49 22.10
N GLN A 53 5.31 11.50 22.97
CA GLN A 53 4.57 11.52 24.23
C GLN A 53 3.06 11.42 23.99
N SER A 54 2.55 12.15 23.00
CA SER A 54 1.12 12.14 22.67
C SER A 54 0.64 10.78 22.20
N VAL A 55 1.41 10.11 21.34
CA VAL A 55 1.11 8.75 20.86
C VAL A 55 1.14 7.75 22.02
N ALA A 56 2.16 7.81 22.87
CA ALA A 56 2.31 6.91 24.01
C ALA A 56 1.15 7.07 25.03
N GLU A 57 0.76 8.30 25.33
CA GLU A 57 -0.38 8.60 26.20
C GLU A 57 -1.70 8.05 25.64
N ASP A 58 -1.97 8.29 24.35
CA ASP A 58 -3.20 7.84 23.70
C ASP A 58 -3.21 6.30 23.55
N ALA A 59 -2.06 5.68 23.30
CA ALA A 59 -1.91 4.22 23.24
C ALA A 59 -2.16 3.59 24.61
N ALA A 60 -1.58 4.14 25.67
CA ALA A 60 -1.85 3.69 27.03
C ALA A 60 -3.33 3.88 27.41
N GLN A 61 -3.96 4.96 26.97
CA GLN A 61 -5.38 5.19 27.22
C GLN A 61 -6.27 4.23 26.44
N GLN A 62 -5.95 3.92 25.18
CA GLN A 62 -6.66 2.93 24.39
C GLN A 62 -6.48 1.52 24.97
N ARG A 63 -5.27 1.17 25.43
CA ARG A 63 -4.95 -0.13 26.01
C ARG A 63 -5.79 -0.49 27.24
N LYS A 64 -6.22 0.51 28.02
CA LYS A 64 -7.10 0.35 29.20
C LYS A 64 -8.50 -0.17 28.86
N GLN A 65 -8.91 -0.11 27.59
CA GLN A 65 -10.20 -0.65 27.14
C GLN A 65 -10.19 -2.19 27.07
N TYR A 66 -9.01 -2.79 27.18
CA TYR A 66 -8.77 -4.24 27.09
C TYR A 66 -8.23 -4.77 28.43
N PRO A 67 -8.42 -6.07 28.74
CA PRO A 67 -7.81 -6.74 29.89
C PRO A 67 -6.32 -6.41 30.05
N GLU A 68 -5.88 -6.06 31.26
CA GLU A 68 -4.48 -5.69 31.53
C GLU A 68 -3.51 -6.83 31.20
N LYS A 69 -3.94 -8.08 31.43
CA LYS A 69 -3.20 -9.29 31.09
C LYS A 69 -4.13 -10.30 30.42
N TYR A 70 -3.55 -11.08 29.53
CA TYR A 70 -4.19 -12.22 28.91
C TYR A 70 -3.45 -13.49 29.29
N ASP A 71 -4.21 -14.56 29.56
CA ASP A 71 -3.66 -15.90 29.57
C ASP A 71 -3.36 -16.33 28.13
N VAL A 72 -2.35 -17.20 27.95
CA VAL A 72 -2.00 -17.72 26.62
C VAL A 72 -3.19 -18.55 26.10
N PRO A 73 -3.84 -18.17 24.98
CA PRO A 73 -4.96 -18.92 24.44
C PRO A 73 -4.53 -20.32 23.98
N ASP A 74 -5.45 -21.29 24.05
CA ASP A 74 -5.22 -22.62 23.47
C ASP A 74 -5.08 -22.51 21.94
N GLU A 75 -4.27 -23.38 21.31
CA GLU A 75 -4.04 -23.34 19.87
C GLU A 75 -5.33 -23.41 19.04
N ASN A 76 -6.34 -24.14 19.52
CA ASN A 76 -7.62 -24.29 18.84
C ASN A 76 -8.65 -23.21 19.22
N GLU A 77 -8.33 -22.34 20.17
CA GLU A 77 -9.20 -21.28 20.63
C GLU A 77 -9.43 -20.25 19.53
N VAL A 78 -10.69 -19.89 19.30
CA VAL A 78 -11.07 -18.84 18.35
C VAL A 78 -10.80 -17.49 18.99
N ILE A 79 -9.81 -16.76 18.47
CA ILE A 79 -9.44 -15.45 18.98
C ILE A 79 -10.06 -14.30 18.18
N ILE A 80 -10.43 -14.53 16.91
CA ILE A 80 -11.22 -13.58 16.11
C ILE A 80 -12.71 -13.92 16.27
N SER A 81 -13.45 -13.11 17.02
CA SER A 81 -14.88 -13.30 17.24
C SER A 81 -15.71 -13.17 15.95
N ASP A 82 -16.96 -13.62 15.98
CA ASP A 82 -17.88 -13.49 14.85
C ASP A 82 -18.12 -12.02 14.48
N GLU A 83 -18.21 -11.14 15.48
CA GLU A 83 -18.37 -9.69 15.28
C GLU A 83 -17.12 -9.09 14.62
N ALA A 84 -15.93 -9.44 15.11
CA ALA A 84 -14.67 -8.97 14.53
C ALA A 84 -14.50 -9.46 13.09
N ALA A 85 -14.78 -10.74 12.84
CA ALA A 85 -14.75 -11.34 11.51
C ALA A 85 -15.71 -10.64 10.53
N THR A 86 -16.92 -10.32 10.99
CA THR A 86 -17.92 -9.58 10.18
C THR A 86 -17.44 -8.17 9.84
N LYS A 87 -16.81 -7.47 10.78
CA LYS A 87 -16.30 -6.10 10.55
C LYS A 87 -15.18 -6.06 9.51
N ILE A 88 -14.29 -7.06 9.52
CA ILE A 88 -13.13 -7.08 8.62
C ILE A 88 -13.41 -7.70 7.25
N GLU A 89 -14.54 -8.41 7.10
CA GLU A 89 -14.87 -9.24 5.93
C GLU A 89 -14.65 -8.51 4.60
N SER A 90 -15.17 -7.29 4.44
CA SER A 90 -15.05 -6.54 3.18
C SER A 90 -13.60 -6.22 2.82
N THR A 91 -12.74 -6.02 3.83
CA THR A 91 -11.32 -5.78 3.60
C THR A 91 -10.60 -7.08 3.31
N VAL A 92 -10.91 -8.17 4.02
CA VAL A 92 -10.37 -9.50 3.73
C VAL A 92 -10.70 -9.91 2.29
N TRP A 93 -11.94 -9.69 1.86
CA TRP A 93 -12.38 -9.94 0.50
C TRP A 93 -11.57 -9.15 -0.55
N ARG A 94 -11.22 -7.90 -0.25
CA ARG A 94 -10.47 -7.00 -1.16
C ARG A 94 -9.04 -7.46 -1.45
N TRP A 95 -8.39 -8.15 -0.51
CA TRP A 95 -7.03 -8.67 -0.69
C TRP A 95 -6.96 -10.18 -0.89
N HIS A 96 -8.06 -10.91 -0.65
CA HIS A 96 -8.12 -12.32 -0.93
C HIS A 96 -7.89 -12.56 -2.44
N PRO A 97 -7.02 -13.51 -2.83
CA PRO A 97 -6.83 -13.81 -4.25
C PRO A 97 -8.16 -14.27 -4.87
N GLU A 98 -8.54 -13.67 -6.00
CA GLU A 98 -9.72 -14.08 -6.78
C GLU A 98 -9.49 -15.46 -7.42
N GLU A 99 -8.24 -15.80 -7.71
CA GLU A 99 -7.81 -17.09 -8.27
C GLU A 99 -6.98 -17.85 -7.23
N TYR A 100 -7.64 -18.72 -6.47
CA TYR A 100 -6.98 -19.91 -5.95
C TYR A 100 -7.25 -21.01 -6.98
N TRP A 101 -6.33 -21.20 -7.92
CA TRP A 101 -6.35 -22.40 -8.74
C TRP A 101 -5.99 -23.57 -7.83
N PRO A 102 -6.87 -24.57 -7.64
CA PRO A 102 -6.46 -25.83 -7.04
C PRO A 102 -5.30 -26.39 -7.87
N ASP A 103 -4.32 -27.02 -7.23
CA ASP A 103 -3.31 -27.80 -7.96
C ASP A 103 -4.03 -28.83 -8.87
N ASP A 104 -3.43 -29.23 -10.00
CA ASP A 104 -4.02 -30.09 -11.03
C ASP A 104 -4.61 -31.43 -10.51
N ASP A 105 -4.31 -31.81 -9.27
CA ASP A 105 -4.79 -33.01 -8.58
C ASP A 105 -6.05 -32.79 -7.70
N ASP A 106 -6.55 -31.56 -7.54
CA ASP A 106 -7.76 -31.25 -6.78
C ASP A 106 -9.00 -31.18 -7.69
N ASP A 107 -10.00 -32.02 -7.39
CA ASP A 107 -11.29 -32.04 -8.09
C ASP A 107 -11.91 -30.62 -8.20
N LEU A 108 -11.91 -30.08 -9.42
CA LEU A 108 -12.52 -28.78 -9.79
C LEU A 108 -14.01 -28.66 -9.38
N ASP A 109 -14.67 -29.79 -9.10
CA ASP A 109 -16.06 -29.88 -8.68
C ASP A 109 -16.33 -29.46 -7.20
N VAL A 110 -15.29 -29.20 -6.39
CA VAL A 110 -15.45 -28.86 -4.96
C VAL A 110 -15.29 -27.36 -4.66
N PHE A 111 -14.73 -26.58 -5.59
CA PHE A 111 -14.48 -25.16 -5.36
C PHE A 111 -15.78 -24.34 -5.37
N LYS A 112 -16.23 -23.90 -4.19
CA LYS A 112 -17.33 -22.94 -4.06
C LYS A 112 -16.76 -21.54 -3.89
N GLN A 113 -17.09 -20.65 -4.81
CA GLN A 113 -16.81 -19.23 -4.65
C GLN A 113 -17.27 -18.76 -3.26
N PRO A 114 -16.43 -18.05 -2.50
CA PRO A 114 -16.81 -17.58 -1.18
C PRO A 114 -18.01 -16.64 -1.28
N THR A 115 -19.12 -17.02 -0.65
CA THR A 115 -20.31 -16.17 -0.59
C THR A 115 -20.07 -15.01 0.37
N ALA A 116 -20.08 -13.78 -0.13
CA ALA A 116 -20.02 -12.58 0.69
C ALA A 116 -21.19 -12.52 1.71
N GLY A 117 -20.91 -12.00 2.90
CA GLY A 117 -21.89 -11.76 3.97
C GLY A 117 -22.18 -12.97 4.85
N LYS A 118 -21.31 -13.99 4.87
CA LYS A 118 -21.45 -15.17 5.74
C LYS A 118 -20.12 -15.63 6.28
N LEU A 119 -20.06 -15.82 7.60
CA LEU A 119 -18.94 -16.48 8.28
C LEU A 119 -18.71 -17.87 7.69
N CYS A 120 -17.44 -18.32 7.69
CA CYS A 120 -17.07 -19.65 7.22
C CYS A 120 -17.87 -20.72 7.99
N PRO A 121 -18.71 -21.53 7.32
CA PRO A 121 -19.48 -22.59 7.96
C PRO A 121 -18.65 -23.85 8.22
N HIS A 122 -17.45 -23.94 7.64
CA HIS A 122 -16.56 -25.09 7.71
C HIS A 122 -15.74 -25.02 9.01
N ILE A 123 -16.26 -25.65 10.05
CA ILE A 123 -15.62 -25.79 11.36
C ILE A 123 -14.64 -26.96 11.43
N ASP A 124 -14.81 -27.91 10.51
CA ASP A 124 -13.93 -29.06 10.33
C ASP A 124 -12.59 -28.53 9.80
N GLY A 125 -11.48 -28.98 10.37
CA GLY A 125 -10.13 -28.47 10.06
C GLY A 125 -9.62 -28.77 8.65
N SER A 126 -10.50 -28.92 7.64
CA SER A 126 -10.06 -29.06 6.26
C SER A 126 -9.56 -27.72 5.72
N ASP A 127 -8.35 -27.74 5.18
CA ASP A 127 -7.63 -26.54 4.74
C ASP A 127 -8.19 -25.92 3.44
N LYS A 128 -9.18 -26.56 2.81
CA LYS A 128 -9.62 -26.30 1.43
C LYS A 128 -11.01 -25.66 1.31
N CYS A 129 -11.48 -24.95 2.33
CA CYS A 129 -12.87 -24.46 2.35
C CYS A 129 -13.17 -23.27 1.42
N GLY A 130 -12.19 -22.73 0.68
CA GLY A 130 -12.33 -21.61 -0.27
C GLY A 130 -12.85 -20.29 0.32
N CYS A 131 -13.11 -20.23 1.63
CA CYS A 131 -13.71 -19.07 2.29
C CYS A 131 -12.72 -17.90 2.37
N VAL A 132 -13.24 -16.68 2.26
CA VAL A 132 -12.45 -15.43 2.35
C VAL A 132 -11.65 -15.36 3.66
N LEU A 133 -12.34 -15.62 4.78
CA LEU A 133 -11.72 -15.83 6.10
C LEU A 133 -12.08 -17.23 6.61
N PRO A 134 -11.26 -18.25 6.32
CA PRO A 134 -11.46 -19.60 6.81
C PRO A 134 -11.52 -19.66 8.34
N PHE A 135 -12.27 -20.60 8.91
CA PHE A 135 -12.38 -20.76 10.37
C PHE A 135 -11.01 -20.98 11.04
N ARG A 136 -10.09 -21.70 10.37
CA ARG A 136 -8.71 -21.91 10.87
C ARG A 136 -7.92 -20.61 11.03
N GLU A 137 -8.16 -19.61 10.17
CA GLU A 137 -7.48 -18.30 10.23
C GLU A 137 -7.96 -17.44 11.40
N ARG A 138 -9.04 -17.85 12.08
CA ARG A 138 -9.60 -17.17 13.26
C ARG A 138 -9.06 -17.71 14.58
N LYS A 139 -8.36 -18.85 14.55
CA LYS A 139 -7.84 -19.55 15.72
C LYS A 139 -6.47 -19.03 16.13
N MET A 140 -6.10 -19.24 17.39
CA MET A 140 -4.78 -18.90 17.91
C MET A 140 -3.65 -19.58 17.13
N SER A 141 -3.84 -20.82 16.67
CA SER A 141 -2.83 -21.55 15.88
C SER A 141 -2.38 -20.80 14.62
N ALA A 142 -3.25 -20.02 13.98
CA ALA A 142 -2.87 -19.21 12.82
C ALA A 142 -1.87 -18.09 13.20
N PHE A 143 -1.97 -17.54 14.41
CA PHE A 143 -1.09 -16.50 14.95
C PHE A 143 0.21 -17.06 15.53
N GLN A 144 0.31 -18.38 15.70
CA GLN A 144 1.52 -19.08 16.14
C GLN A 144 2.41 -19.51 14.98
N ARG A 145 1.95 -19.36 13.73
CA ARG A 145 2.74 -19.70 12.53
C ARG A 145 4.01 -18.86 12.49
N GLN A 146 5.13 -19.54 12.23
CA GLN A 146 6.43 -18.91 12.27
C GLN A 146 6.72 -18.18 10.95
N GLN A 147 7.29 -16.97 11.07
CA GLN A 147 8.12 -16.38 10.02
C GLN A 147 9.44 -17.15 9.90
N ILE A 148 9.75 -17.64 8.69
CA ILE A 148 10.94 -18.41 8.35
C ILE A 148 11.79 -17.60 7.36
N PRO A 149 13.09 -17.37 7.62
CA PRO A 149 13.98 -16.75 6.64
C PRO A 149 14.02 -17.57 5.34
N ASN A 150 13.99 -16.88 4.20
CA ASN A 150 13.96 -17.51 2.88
C ASN A 150 14.88 -16.76 1.90
N ASP A 151 15.32 -17.47 0.87
CA ASP A 151 16.04 -16.88 -0.26
C ASP A 151 15.06 -16.32 -1.31
N CYS A 152 15.62 -15.76 -2.39
CA CYS A 152 14.83 -15.25 -3.52
C CYS A 152 13.93 -16.36 -4.09
N TYR A 153 12.68 -16.02 -4.42
CA TYR A 153 11.66 -16.92 -5.00
C TYR A 153 11.14 -18.03 -4.07
N GLU A 154 11.62 -18.13 -2.83
CA GLU A 154 11.18 -19.16 -1.88
C GLU A 154 10.16 -18.64 -0.85
N PHE A 155 9.73 -17.38 -0.97
CA PHE A 155 8.87 -16.74 0.03
C PHE A 155 7.56 -17.50 0.26
N ASP A 156 6.84 -17.83 -0.81
CA ASP A 156 5.54 -18.49 -0.69
C ASP A 156 5.69 -19.92 -0.15
N THR A 157 6.77 -20.62 -0.52
CA THR A 157 7.09 -21.96 -0.01
C THR A 157 7.15 -22.00 1.51
N TYR A 158 7.76 -21.00 2.14
CA TYR A 158 8.01 -21.01 3.58
C TYR A 158 7.05 -20.14 4.40
N ASN A 159 6.50 -19.08 3.80
CA ASN A 159 5.80 -18.04 4.54
C ASN A 159 4.37 -17.77 4.05
N LEU A 160 3.84 -18.45 3.03
CA LEU A 160 2.50 -18.13 2.50
C LEU A 160 1.41 -18.14 3.60
N GLU A 161 1.37 -19.17 4.44
CA GLU A 161 0.35 -19.27 5.50
C GLU A 161 0.57 -18.29 6.66
N SER A 162 1.82 -18.02 7.04
CA SER A 162 2.14 -17.05 8.09
C SER A 162 1.91 -15.62 7.60
N PHE A 163 2.22 -15.33 6.34
CA PHE A 163 1.93 -14.07 5.66
C PHE A 163 0.43 -13.82 5.54
N ARG A 164 -0.39 -14.84 5.21
CA ARG A 164 -1.85 -14.72 5.22
C ARG A 164 -2.39 -14.29 6.58
N ASN A 165 -1.84 -14.82 7.68
CA ASN A 165 -2.21 -14.37 9.02
C ASN A 165 -1.80 -12.91 9.27
N VAL A 166 -0.65 -12.47 8.77
CA VAL A 166 -0.21 -11.07 8.85
C VAL A 166 -1.14 -10.13 8.08
N GLU A 167 -1.66 -10.53 6.91
CA GLU A 167 -2.68 -9.76 6.19
C GLU A 167 -3.98 -9.60 7.00
N VAL A 168 -4.38 -10.65 7.75
CA VAL A 168 -5.49 -10.57 8.71
C VAL A 168 -5.17 -9.61 9.85
N VAL A 169 -3.95 -9.68 10.44
CA VAL A 169 -3.50 -8.75 11.50
C VAL A 169 -3.54 -7.29 11.02
N LYS A 170 -2.99 -7.01 9.84
CA LYS A 170 -3.06 -5.67 9.22
C LYS A 170 -4.50 -5.20 9.10
N THR A 171 -5.40 -6.08 8.66
CA THR A 171 -6.82 -5.77 8.54
C THR A 171 -7.45 -5.46 9.89
N LEU A 172 -7.17 -6.26 10.92
CA LEU A 172 -7.62 -6.01 12.30
C LEU A 172 -7.15 -4.64 12.81
N ILE A 173 -5.89 -4.25 12.55
CA ILE A 173 -5.35 -2.92 12.90
C ILE A 173 -6.13 -1.80 12.20
N LEU A 174 -6.42 -1.94 10.90
CA LEU A 174 -7.19 -0.94 10.15
C LEU A 174 -8.58 -0.73 10.77
N HIS A 175 -9.25 -1.81 11.15
CA HIS A 175 -10.60 -1.75 11.74
C HIS A 175 -10.63 -1.44 13.23
N GLY A 176 -9.48 -1.48 13.91
CA GLY A 176 -9.39 -1.20 15.35
C GLY A 176 -9.77 -2.38 16.24
N GLU A 177 -9.88 -3.57 15.66
CA GLU A 177 -10.15 -4.82 16.38
C GLU A 177 -8.85 -5.32 17.01
N MET A 178 -8.42 -4.70 18.11
CA MET A 178 -7.13 -4.99 18.74
C MET A 178 -7.18 -6.19 19.69
N ASP A 179 -8.35 -6.61 20.18
CA ASP A 179 -8.49 -7.73 21.14
C ASP A 179 -7.83 -9.03 20.65
N PRO A 180 -8.09 -9.53 19.41
CA PRO A 180 -7.44 -10.74 18.92
C PRO A 180 -5.91 -10.59 18.82
N ILE A 181 -5.44 -9.40 18.45
CA ILE A 181 -4.01 -9.11 18.34
C ILE A 181 -3.36 -9.15 19.73
N LEU A 182 -3.94 -8.46 20.72
CA LEU A 182 -3.43 -8.43 22.09
C LEU A 182 -3.41 -9.82 22.72
N ARG A 183 -4.46 -10.63 22.49
CA ARG A 183 -4.49 -12.04 22.91
C ARG A 183 -3.37 -12.85 22.28
N SER A 184 -3.09 -12.62 20.99
CA SER A 184 -1.99 -13.31 20.31
C SER A 184 -0.60 -12.92 20.84
N CYS A 185 -0.43 -11.68 21.32
CA CYS A 185 0.83 -11.21 21.93
C CYS A 185 1.14 -11.89 23.27
N ALA A 186 0.14 -12.45 23.96
CA ALA A 186 0.37 -13.20 25.19
C ALA A 186 1.25 -14.45 24.96
N TYR A 187 1.27 -14.97 23.74
CA TYR A 187 2.14 -16.08 23.35
C TYR A 187 3.58 -15.62 23.15
N GLU A 188 4.49 -16.10 24.00
CA GLU A 188 5.92 -15.75 23.96
C GLU A 188 6.58 -16.09 22.61
N GLY A 189 6.09 -17.10 21.90
CA GLY A 189 6.58 -17.48 20.56
C GLY A 189 6.05 -16.61 19.41
N SER A 190 5.26 -15.56 19.66
CA SER A 190 4.69 -14.73 18.60
C SER A 190 5.79 -14.09 17.72
N HIS A 191 5.68 -14.26 16.40
CA HIS A 191 6.58 -13.68 15.40
C HIS A 191 6.10 -12.32 14.88
N LEU A 192 5.03 -11.73 15.43
CA LEU A 192 4.51 -10.44 14.94
C LEU A 192 5.56 -9.32 14.94
N ALA A 193 6.52 -9.31 15.88
CA ALA A 193 7.61 -8.34 15.88
C ALA A 193 8.54 -8.49 14.65
N LYS A 194 8.78 -9.72 14.18
CA LYS A 194 9.58 -10.00 12.97
C LYS A 194 8.88 -9.53 11.70
N TRP A 195 7.57 -9.37 11.75
CA TRP A 195 6.75 -8.84 10.67
C TRP A 195 6.61 -7.31 10.70
N TRP A 196 7.33 -6.58 11.58
CA TRP A 196 7.37 -5.11 11.51
C TRP A 196 7.85 -4.66 10.12
N GLU A 197 9.06 -5.07 9.77
CA GLU A 197 9.68 -4.91 8.46
C GLU A 197 9.96 -6.27 7.86
N HIS A 198 9.28 -6.58 6.75
CA HIS A 198 9.51 -7.83 6.06
C HIS A 198 9.44 -7.62 4.55
N GLN A 199 10.27 -8.37 3.84
CA GLN A 199 10.51 -8.32 2.41
C GLN A 199 10.38 -9.73 1.84
N GLU A 200 10.01 -9.86 0.56
CA GLU A 200 9.90 -11.18 -0.08
C GLU A 200 11.26 -11.88 -0.15
N CYS A 201 12.31 -11.11 -0.39
CA CYS A 201 13.71 -11.54 -0.29
C CYS A 201 14.63 -10.34 -0.04
N GLN A 202 15.92 -10.59 0.22
CA GLN A 202 16.94 -9.55 0.46
C GLN A 202 17.11 -8.54 -0.68
N CYS A 203 16.63 -8.86 -1.89
CA CYS A 203 16.71 -8.00 -3.05
C CYS A 203 15.47 -7.11 -3.25
N THR A 204 14.43 -7.25 -2.40
CA THR A 204 13.15 -6.54 -2.53
C THR A 204 12.94 -5.51 -1.42
N SER A 205 12.00 -4.58 -1.63
CA SER A 205 11.64 -3.60 -0.61
C SER A 205 10.80 -4.22 0.51
N ALA A 206 11.02 -3.79 1.75
CA ALA A 206 10.32 -4.25 2.95
C ALA A 206 8.85 -3.77 2.99
N THR A 207 8.00 -4.39 2.17
CA THR A 207 6.61 -3.97 1.95
C THR A 207 5.55 -4.92 2.50
N LEU A 208 5.98 -6.07 3.02
CA LEU A 208 5.10 -7.12 3.54
C LEU A 208 4.80 -6.98 5.02
N GLY A 209 5.56 -6.18 5.75
CA GLY A 209 5.36 -5.98 7.17
C GLY A 209 4.22 -5.03 7.53
N TRP A 210 3.87 -4.94 8.81
CA TRP A 210 2.85 -4.01 9.30
C TRP A 210 3.38 -2.59 9.58
N ARG A 211 4.70 -2.32 9.43
CA ARG A 211 5.31 -0.97 9.46
C ARG A 211 4.57 0.02 8.55
N ARG A 212 4.24 -0.38 7.32
CA ARG A 212 3.59 0.51 6.32
C ARG A 212 2.27 1.12 6.79
N ILE A 213 1.54 0.46 7.70
CA ILE A 213 0.31 1.03 8.28
C ILE A 213 0.63 2.27 9.09
N CYS A 214 1.64 2.16 9.97
CA CYS A 214 2.11 3.26 10.79
C CYS A 214 2.72 4.37 9.92
N GLU A 215 3.64 4.01 9.03
CA GLU A 215 4.35 4.91 8.14
C GLU A 215 3.38 5.75 7.28
N ASN A 216 2.41 5.11 6.62
CA ASN A 216 1.43 5.83 5.80
C ASN A 216 0.50 6.71 6.65
N GLY A 217 0.13 6.24 7.85
CA GLY A 217 -0.58 7.02 8.85
C GLY A 217 0.16 8.32 9.19
N ILE A 218 1.44 8.23 9.54
CA ILE A 218 2.31 9.36 9.87
C ILE A 218 2.42 10.32 8.70
N LYS A 219 2.79 9.81 7.51
CA LYS A 219 2.99 10.63 6.30
C LYS A 219 1.76 11.47 5.97
N MET A 220 0.59 10.84 5.92
CA MET A 220 -0.67 11.52 5.60
C MET A 220 -1.16 12.43 6.73
N TYR A 221 -1.00 12.00 7.98
CA TYR A 221 -1.36 12.82 9.16
C TYR A 221 -0.54 14.10 9.21
N MET A 222 0.78 14.00 9.05
CA MET A 222 1.69 15.14 9.14
C MET A 222 1.53 16.09 7.96
N ILE A 223 1.53 15.61 6.71
CA ILE A 223 1.46 16.49 5.54
C ILE A 223 0.16 17.30 5.52
N LEU A 224 -0.99 16.67 5.78
CA LEU A 224 -2.28 17.36 5.74
C LEU A 224 -2.47 18.34 6.90
N ASN A 225 -1.96 18.03 8.09
CA ASN A 225 -1.99 18.98 9.21
C ASN A 225 -1.02 20.15 8.99
N LEU A 226 0.19 19.89 8.49
CA LEU A 226 1.19 20.92 8.21
C LEU A 226 0.69 21.92 7.16
N LEU A 227 0.10 21.44 6.06
CA LEU A 227 -0.40 22.30 4.98
C LEU A 227 -1.51 23.27 5.41
N ARG A 228 -2.25 22.97 6.49
CA ARG A 228 -3.23 23.91 7.06
C ARG A 228 -2.60 25.21 7.56
N TYR A 229 -1.31 25.21 7.88
CA TYR A 229 -0.55 26.41 8.29
C TYR A 229 -0.02 27.23 7.11
N PHE A 230 -0.34 26.83 5.87
CA PHE A 230 -0.02 27.56 4.65
C PHE A 230 -1.31 27.92 3.89
N PRO A 231 -2.20 28.76 4.47
CA PRO A 231 -3.51 29.08 3.90
C PRO A 231 -3.44 29.64 2.48
N GLN A 232 -2.36 30.35 2.11
CA GLN A 232 -2.12 30.80 0.73
C GLN A 232 -2.13 29.67 -0.31
N THR A 233 -2.02 28.42 0.14
CA THR A 233 -2.04 27.24 -0.72
C THR A 233 -3.42 26.59 -0.90
N TRP A 234 -4.41 26.95 -0.08
CA TRP A 234 -5.73 26.30 -0.06
C TRP A 234 -6.94 27.19 0.27
N ASP A 235 -6.76 28.38 0.85
CA ASP A 235 -7.81 29.31 1.29
C ASP A 235 -7.59 30.73 0.75
N GLU A 236 -8.30 31.08 -0.34
CA GLU A 236 -8.58 32.45 -0.78
C GLU A 236 -9.69 32.41 -1.87
N ASN A 237 -10.93 32.76 -1.50
CA ASN A 237 -12.11 33.24 -2.28
C ASN A 237 -12.32 32.94 -3.79
N GLY A 238 -11.67 31.95 -4.41
CA GLY A 238 -11.82 31.63 -5.82
C GLY A 238 -10.48 31.36 -6.50
N SER A 239 -10.09 30.08 -6.47
CA SER A 239 -8.84 29.49 -6.96
C SER A 239 -7.59 29.96 -6.20
N PRO A 240 -6.97 29.12 -5.35
CA PRO A 240 -5.70 29.46 -4.73
C PRO A 240 -4.70 29.78 -5.84
N VAL A 241 -4.05 30.94 -5.73
CA VAL A 241 -2.96 31.35 -6.63
C VAL A 241 -1.87 30.26 -6.68
N ASP A 242 -1.76 29.47 -5.61
CA ASP A 242 -0.72 28.50 -5.32
C ASP A 242 -1.31 27.16 -4.83
N ASP A 243 -1.96 26.38 -5.71
CA ASP A 243 -2.56 25.08 -5.36
C ASP A 243 -1.60 24.11 -4.64
N TYR A 244 -1.83 23.81 -3.35
CA TYR A 244 -1.01 22.90 -2.54
C TYR A 244 -0.79 21.52 -3.17
N ARG A 245 -1.69 21.10 -4.07
CA ARG A 245 -1.62 19.81 -4.75
C ARG A 245 -0.50 19.74 -5.80
N LYS A 246 0.09 20.90 -6.11
CA LYS A 246 1.32 21.03 -6.90
C LYS A 246 2.58 20.90 -6.06
N LEU A 247 2.49 20.82 -4.73
CA LEU A 247 3.69 20.71 -3.90
C LEU A 247 4.31 19.32 -4.05
N LYS A 248 5.64 19.28 -4.21
CA LYS A 248 6.41 18.02 -4.25
C LYS A 248 6.07 17.13 -3.05
N ALA A 249 6.11 17.66 -1.83
CA ALA A 249 5.83 16.90 -0.62
C ALA A 249 4.42 16.29 -0.60
N TYR A 250 3.42 17.01 -1.10
CA TYR A 250 2.04 16.50 -1.18
C TYR A 250 1.90 15.39 -2.22
N GLN A 251 2.42 15.59 -3.44
CA GLN A 251 2.38 14.58 -4.50
C GLN A 251 3.12 13.31 -4.10
N GLN A 252 4.28 13.46 -3.48
CA GLN A 252 5.11 12.35 -2.98
C GLN A 252 4.40 11.57 -1.87
N ALA A 253 3.84 12.26 -0.86
CA ALA A 253 3.07 11.59 0.20
C ALA A 253 1.81 10.90 -0.34
N ALA A 254 1.05 11.58 -1.21
CA ALA A 254 -0.14 11.00 -1.83
C ALA A 254 0.20 9.73 -2.60
N ARG A 255 1.28 9.73 -3.39
CA ARG A 255 1.72 8.55 -4.13
C ARG A 255 2.17 7.42 -3.21
N TRP A 256 3.10 7.66 -2.29
CA TRP A 256 3.64 6.62 -1.41
C TRP A 256 2.56 5.92 -0.57
N CYS A 257 1.55 6.66 -0.13
CA CYS A 257 0.47 6.09 0.66
C CYS A 257 -0.62 5.42 -0.19
N THR A 258 -0.55 5.50 -1.53
CA THR A 258 -1.58 4.96 -2.44
C THR A 258 -1.04 4.11 -3.59
N GLU A 259 0.26 3.92 -3.69
CA GLU A 259 0.87 2.99 -4.64
C GLU A 259 0.44 1.54 -4.38
N SER A 260 0.48 0.73 -5.42
CA SER A 260 0.03 -0.66 -5.38
C SER A 260 0.83 -1.49 -6.37
N GLY A 261 0.60 -2.80 -6.39
CA GLY A 261 1.43 -3.75 -7.15
C GLY A 261 2.51 -4.40 -6.28
N TYR A 262 2.41 -4.26 -4.96
CA TYR A 262 3.14 -5.12 -4.04
C TYR A 262 2.29 -6.35 -3.71
N LYS A 263 2.93 -7.41 -3.20
CA LYS A 263 2.21 -8.58 -2.66
C LYS A 263 1.25 -8.23 -1.51
N SER A 264 1.50 -7.12 -0.79
CA SER A 264 0.58 -6.56 0.21
C SER A 264 0.27 -5.08 -0.07
N ASP A 265 -1.01 -4.80 -0.35
CA ASP A 265 -1.53 -3.45 -0.57
C ASP A 265 -2.36 -2.90 0.62
N ILE A 266 -2.63 -3.71 1.66
CA ILE A 266 -3.63 -3.40 2.71
C ILE A 266 -3.40 -2.03 3.35
N ALA A 267 -2.14 -1.70 3.67
CA ALA A 267 -1.77 -0.44 4.30
C ALA A 267 -2.12 0.81 3.48
N THR A 268 -2.49 0.66 2.20
CA THR A 268 -2.83 1.77 1.30
C THR A 268 -4.33 2.02 1.21
N TYR A 269 -5.17 1.07 1.63
CA TYR A 269 -6.62 1.14 1.42
C TYR A 269 -7.27 2.38 2.04
N PRO A 270 -7.02 2.74 3.32
CA PRO A 270 -7.66 3.90 3.92
C PRO A 270 -7.32 5.21 3.18
N HIS A 271 -6.08 5.30 2.68
CA HIS A 271 -5.54 6.48 1.99
C HIS A 271 -6.06 6.56 0.56
N ARG A 272 -6.12 5.43 -0.16
CA ARG A 272 -6.72 5.30 -1.49
C ARG A 272 -8.20 5.64 -1.48
N ASP A 273 -8.93 5.11 -0.51
CA ASP A 273 -10.37 5.34 -0.36
C ASP A 273 -10.66 6.78 0.09
N PHE A 274 -9.74 7.42 0.83
CA PHE A 274 -9.85 8.84 1.15
C PHE A 274 -9.60 9.74 -0.07
N LEU A 275 -8.49 9.51 -0.79
CA LEU A 275 -8.07 10.35 -1.92
C LEU A 275 -8.80 10.04 -3.23
N GLY A 276 -9.47 8.88 -3.34
CA GLY A 276 -10.09 8.41 -4.58
C GLY A 276 -9.08 7.82 -5.58
N ILE A 277 -7.96 7.27 -5.11
CA ILE A 277 -6.89 6.72 -5.96
C ILE A 277 -7.09 5.21 -6.16
N ARG A 278 -7.12 4.77 -7.43
CA ARG A 278 -7.42 3.38 -7.81
C ARG A 278 -6.22 2.45 -7.60
N LYS A 279 -6.50 1.13 -7.57
CA LYS A 279 -5.44 0.12 -7.64
C LYS A 279 -4.72 0.30 -8.98
N ASN A 280 -3.42 0.16 -8.97
CA ASN A 280 -2.53 0.32 -10.12
C ASN A 280 -2.60 1.70 -10.79
N GLN A 281 -3.15 2.72 -10.10
CA GLN A 281 -3.06 4.12 -10.55
C GLN A 281 -1.63 4.63 -10.39
N PHE A 282 -1.03 4.32 -9.25
CA PHE A 282 0.40 4.44 -8.99
C PHE A 282 0.94 3.04 -8.70
N ARG A 283 2.01 2.66 -9.39
CA ARG A 283 2.66 1.35 -9.30
C ARG A 283 3.84 1.40 -8.33
N CYS A 284 4.25 0.26 -7.81
CA CYS A 284 5.50 0.14 -7.06
C CYS A 284 6.72 0.60 -7.88
N TYR A 285 6.71 0.32 -9.20
CA TYR A 285 7.72 0.77 -10.15
C TYR A 285 7.15 1.83 -11.12
N PRO A 286 7.38 3.13 -10.84
CA PRO A 286 6.83 4.20 -11.65
C PRO A 286 7.39 4.21 -13.07
N ARG A 287 6.50 4.22 -14.06
CA ARG A 287 6.83 4.51 -15.46
C ARG A 287 5.88 5.58 -16.00
N PRO A 288 6.40 6.67 -16.59
CA PRO A 288 5.53 7.68 -17.20
C PRO A 288 4.75 7.07 -18.36
N LEU A 289 3.44 7.34 -18.41
CA LEU A 289 2.58 6.97 -19.53
C LEU A 289 3.07 7.59 -20.84
N ASP A 290 3.43 8.88 -20.80
CA ASP A 290 3.95 9.63 -21.94
C ASP A 290 5.47 9.79 -21.82
N VAL A 291 6.20 8.73 -22.19
CA VAL A 291 7.67 8.71 -22.14
C VAL A 291 8.28 9.86 -22.94
N PHE A 292 7.69 10.24 -24.07
CA PHE A 292 8.21 11.34 -24.90
C PHE A 292 8.14 12.68 -24.18
N ARG A 293 7.00 13.01 -23.58
CA ARG A 293 6.83 14.22 -22.78
C ARG A 293 7.82 14.29 -21.63
N TRP A 294 8.08 13.15 -20.97
CA TRP A 294 8.94 13.07 -19.79
C TRP A 294 10.39 12.71 -20.08
N LYS A 295 10.77 12.53 -21.35
CA LYS A 295 12.11 12.08 -21.76
C LYS A 295 13.25 12.93 -21.20
N HIS A 296 13.00 14.22 -20.99
CA HIS A 296 13.97 15.19 -20.44
C HIS A 296 14.33 14.96 -18.96
N VAL A 297 13.52 14.21 -18.20
CA VAL A 297 13.80 13.81 -16.80
C VAL A 297 14.13 12.32 -16.66
N MET A 298 14.31 11.62 -17.77
CA MET A 298 14.61 10.18 -17.81
C MET A 298 16.05 9.91 -18.27
N ARG A 299 16.54 8.71 -17.98
CA ARG A 299 17.80 8.15 -18.48
C ARG A 299 17.53 6.81 -19.16
N PHE A 300 18.29 6.49 -20.19
CA PHE A 300 18.17 5.21 -20.89
C PHE A 300 19.04 4.15 -20.20
N ASP A 301 18.47 2.99 -19.90
CA ASP A 301 19.19 1.81 -19.39
C ASP A 301 19.83 1.04 -20.55
N GLN A 302 20.97 1.54 -20.99
CA GLN A 302 21.78 0.95 -22.06
C GLN A 302 22.08 -0.53 -21.79
N PHE A 303 22.45 -0.88 -20.56
CA PHE A 303 22.85 -2.23 -20.19
C PHE A 303 21.67 -3.20 -20.22
N GLY A 304 20.52 -2.79 -19.68
CA GLY A 304 19.28 -3.57 -19.76
C GLY A 304 18.87 -3.81 -21.22
N PHE A 305 18.93 -2.78 -22.06
CA PHE A 305 18.55 -2.89 -23.47
C PHE A 305 19.48 -3.83 -24.25
N GLU A 306 20.79 -3.74 -24.02
CA GLU A 306 21.77 -4.64 -24.66
C GLU A 306 21.60 -6.10 -24.23
N ARG A 307 21.16 -6.37 -23.00
CA ARG A 307 20.84 -7.73 -22.53
C ARG A 307 19.58 -8.25 -23.20
N TYR A 308 18.54 -7.43 -23.29
CA TYR A 308 17.32 -7.76 -24.01
C TYR A 308 17.60 -8.11 -25.48
N GLN A 309 18.41 -7.29 -26.17
CA GLN A 309 18.82 -7.58 -27.56
C GLN A 309 19.60 -8.89 -27.71
N LYS A 310 20.21 -9.41 -26.64
CA LYS A 310 20.92 -10.69 -26.60
C LYS A 310 20.03 -11.86 -26.16
N GLY A 311 18.71 -11.65 -26.01
CA GLY A 311 17.78 -12.67 -25.52
C GLY A 311 17.98 -13.03 -24.04
N LEU A 312 18.73 -12.21 -23.29
CA LEU A 312 18.91 -12.40 -21.85
C LEU A 312 17.77 -11.65 -21.15
N THR A 313 16.72 -12.38 -20.77
CA THR A 313 15.51 -11.80 -20.16
C THR A 313 15.88 -10.92 -18.96
N TYR A 314 15.29 -9.74 -18.92
CA TYR A 314 15.25 -8.89 -17.74
C TYR A 314 13.97 -9.25 -17.00
N PHE A 315 14.06 -9.71 -15.75
CA PHE A 315 12.88 -9.86 -14.90
C PHE A 315 12.27 -8.47 -14.67
N ASP A 316 11.08 -8.21 -15.24
CA ASP A 316 9.99 -7.37 -14.72
C ASP A 316 8.86 -7.22 -15.78
N ASP A 317 8.28 -8.34 -16.25
CA ASP A 317 7.10 -8.35 -17.13
C ASP A 317 5.78 -8.57 -16.35
N SER A 318 5.85 -8.77 -15.02
CA SER A 318 4.68 -9.06 -14.17
C SER A 318 3.70 -7.89 -13.98
N ASP A 319 4.00 -6.71 -14.54
CA ASP A 319 3.17 -5.50 -14.45
C ASP A 319 2.47 -5.13 -15.78
N TYR A 320 2.58 -5.97 -16.81
CA TYR A 320 2.01 -5.71 -18.13
C TYR A 320 0.62 -6.37 -18.29
N GLU A 321 -0.45 -5.60 -18.06
CA GLU A 321 -1.71 -5.86 -18.77
C GLU A 321 -1.81 -4.92 -19.97
N PRO A 322 -1.73 -5.43 -21.21
CA PRO A 322 -2.05 -4.63 -22.39
C PRO A 322 -3.54 -4.29 -22.36
N ILE A 323 -3.86 -3.00 -22.55
CA ILE A 323 -5.23 -2.48 -22.60
C ILE A 323 -5.86 -2.82 -23.96
N THR A 324 -5.92 -4.11 -24.34
CA THR A 324 -6.57 -4.56 -25.59
C THR A 324 -6.97 -6.05 -25.55
N LYS A 325 -7.53 -6.57 -24.46
CA LYS A 325 -8.34 -7.81 -24.57
C LYS A 325 -9.72 -7.58 -23.97
N SER A 326 -10.60 -7.02 -24.81
CA SER A 326 -12.04 -7.16 -24.61
C SER A 326 -12.38 -8.64 -24.50
N SER A 327 -13.13 -8.97 -23.45
CA SER A 327 -13.72 -10.27 -23.17
C SER A 327 -14.32 -10.95 -24.40
N GLU A 328 -13.64 -11.97 -24.94
CA GLU A 328 -14.28 -13.00 -25.74
C GLU A 328 -13.98 -14.36 -25.09
N LYS A 329 -15.05 -14.99 -24.58
CA LYS A 329 -15.03 -16.36 -24.06
C LYS A 329 -14.66 -17.34 -25.18
N PRO A 330 -13.79 -18.34 -24.97
CA PRO A 330 -13.65 -19.43 -25.93
C PRO A 330 -14.89 -20.32 -25.88
N GLY A 331 -15.50 -20.50 -27.04
CA GLY A 331 -16.64 -21.37 -27.25
C GLY A 331 -16.30 -22.85 -27.05
N ILE A 332 -17.24 -23.54 -26.41
CA ILE A 332 -17.33 -25.00 -26.29
C ILE A 332 -17.25 -25.62 -27.69
N LYS A 333 -16.27 -26.50 -27.92
CA LYS A 333 -16.35 -27.49 -29.00
C LYS A 333 -16.56 -28.87 -28.39
N SER A 334 -17.76 -29.37 -28.61
CA SER A 334 -18.19 -30.76 -28.44
C SER A 334 -17.67 -31.66 -29.56
N GLY A 335 -17.44 -32.92 -29.22
CA GLY A 335 -17.31 -34.07 -30.12
C GLY A 335 -15.92 -34.70 -30.02
N GLU A 336 -15.72 -36.01 -29.99
CA GLU A 336 -16.59 -37.17 -30.11
C GLU A 336 -15.75 -38.39 -29.65
N GLU A 337 -16.43 -39.45 -29.25
CA GLU A 337 -15.92 -40.72 -28.73
C GLU A 337 -14.97 -41.46 -29.70
N SER A 338 -13.97 -42.16 -29.16
CA SER A 338 -13.62 -43.51 -29.61
C SER A 338 -12.69 -44.23 -28.62
N ASP A 339 -13.13 -45.40 -28.20
CA ASP A 339 -12.39 -46.43 -27.47
C ASP A 339 -11.21 -47.00 -28.28
N ASP A 340 -10.11 -47.39 -27.62
CA ASP A 340 -9.53 -48.74 -27.79
C ASP A 340 -8.48 -49.07 -26.71
N ASP A 341 -8.55 -50.32 -26.24
CA ASP A 341 -7.72 -50.94 -25.21
C ASP A 341 -6.33 -51.36 -25.75
N SER A 342 -5.30 -51.36 -24.89
CA SER A 342 -4.40 -52.53 -24.73
C SER A 342 -3.33 -52.33 -23.66
N GLU A 343 -3.16 -53.40 -22.88
CA GLU A 343 -2.24 -53.61 -21.78
C GLU A 343 -0.77 -53.73 -22.22
N ALA A 344 0.16 -53.39 -21.31
CA ALA A 344 1.08 -54.35 -20.68
C ALA A 344 2.45 -53.75 -20.29
N GLU A 345 2.78 -54.02 -19.03
CA GLU A 345 4.05 -54.02 -18.28
C GLU A 345 5.40 -53.89 -19.02
N SER A 346 6.34 -53.13 -18.46
CA SER A 346 7.46 -53.64 -17.62
C SER A 346 8.72 -52.73 -17.59
N SER A 347 9.26 -52.60 -16.37
CA SER A 347 10.68 -52.55 -15.94
C SER A 347 11.70 -51.51 -16.47
N ASP A 348 12.32 -50.87 -15.47
CA ASP A 348 13.76 -50.64 -15.25
C ASP A 348 14.56 -49.66 -16.11
N ASP A 349 14.93 -48.55 -15.43
CA ASP A 349 16.29 -48.13 -15.08
C ASP A 349 17.32 -47.89 -16.22
N SER A 350 17.69 -46.62 -16.41
CA SER A 350 19.08 -46.10 -16.28
C SER A 350 19.33 -44.84 -17.12
N SER A 351 20.12 -43.96 -16.50
CA SER A 351 20.72 -42.72 -16.96
C SER A 351 21.63 -42.87 -18.19
N ASP A 352 21.59 -41.91 -19.12
CA ASP A 352 22.67 -40.97 -19.41
C ASP A 352 22.53 -40.27 -20.79
N GLU A 353 23.11 -39.07 -20.81
CA GLU A 353 23.22 -38.04 -21.83
C GLU A 353 23.34 -38.44 -23.32
N SER A 354 22.66 -37.71 -24.22
CA SER A 354 23.26 -36.73 -25.15
C SER A 354 22.40 -36.45 -26.40
N SER A 355 22.20 -35.15 -26.65
CA SER A 355 22.17 -34.43 -27.92
C SER A 355 21.32 -34.88 -29.13
N ALA A 356 20.48 -33.93 -29.55
CA ALA A 356 20.20 -33.46 -30.93
C ALA A 356 18.96 -33.99 -31.70
N GLU A 357 17.97 -33.09 -31.73
CA GLU A 357 17.13 -32.63 -32.86
C GLU A 357 16.13 -33.59 -33.53
N SER A 358 14.83 -33.26 -33.40
CA SER A 358 13.93 -33.11 -34.56
C SER A 358 12.64 -32.33 -34.21
N SER A 359 12.54 -31.13 -34.77
CA SER A 359 11.34 -30.49 -35.36
C SER A 359 9.94 -30.82 -34.81
N GLY A 360 9.34 -29.84 -34.14
CA GLY A 360 7.89 -29.71 -33.94
C GLY A 360 7.53 -28.23 -33.95
N ASP A 361 7.16 -27.74 -35.12
CA ASP A 361 6.69 -26.39 -35.43
C ASP A 361 5.36 -26.12 -34.71
N SER A 362 5.38 -25.30 -33.65
CA SER A 362 4.20 -24.57 -33.20
C SER A 362 4.53 -23.08 -33.28
N SER A 363 4.30 -22.53 -34.46
CA SER A 363 4.28 -21.09 -34.70
C SER A 363 3.12 -20.48 -33.91
N ASP A 364 3.36 -20.19 -32.64
CA ASP A 364 2.68 -19.07 -32.00
C ASP A 364 3.13 -17.83 -32.77
N GLU A 365 2.20 -17.23 -33.53
CA GLU A 365 2.42 -15.93 -34.16
C GLU A 365 2.60 -14.90 -33.03
N SER A 366 3.82 -14.77 -32.52
CA SER A 366 4.20 -13.67 -31.64
C SER A 366 4.03 -12.39 -32.44
N GLU A 367 3.00 -11.60 -32.14
CA GLU A 367 2.86 -10.25 -32.67
C GLU A 367 4.20 -9.53 -32.44
N GLU A 368 4.91 -9.14 -33.51
CA GLU A 368 6.17 -8.41 -33.40
C GLU A 368 5.89 -7.10 -32.66
N GLU A 369 6.29 -7.03 -31.38
CA GLU A 369 6.13 -5.81 -30.56
C GLU A 369 6.82 -4.63 -31.24
N ASP A 370 6.18 -3.44 -31.21
CA ASP A 370 6.75 -2.22 -31.78
C ASP A 370 8.15 -1.95 -31.19
N PRO A 371 9.21 -1.89 -32.02
CA PRO A 371 10.58 -1.63 -31.55
C PRO A 371 10.72 -0.35 -30.72
N GLU A 372 9.84 0.64 -30.92
CA GLU A 372 9.80 1.86 -30.13
C GLU A 372 9.19 1.63 -28.73
N GLU A 373 8.11 0.86 -28.63
CA GLU A 373 7.53 0.45 -27.34
C GLU A 373 8.52 -0.37 -26.51
N VAL A 374 9.20 -1.33 -27.15
CA VAL A 374 10.26 -2.12 -26.53
C VAL A 374 11.37 -1.20 -26.00
N ARG A 375 11.86 -0.27 -26.82
CA ARG A 375 12.90 0.70 -26.41
C ARG A 375 12.42 1.57 -25.24
N ASN A 376 11.15 1.95 -25.22
CA ASN A 376 10.58 2.79 -24.17
C ASN A 376 10.60 2.12 -22.79
N ARG A 377 10.56 0.78 -22.71
CA ARG A 377 10.68 0.01 -21.45
C ARG A 377 12.02 0.22 -20.72
N PHE A 378 13.05 0.67 -21.44
CA PHE A 378 14.40 0.87 -20.89
C PHE A 378 14.65 2.30 -20.41
N TYR A 379 13.69 3.22 -20.57
CA TYR A 379 13.82 4.53 -19.94
C TYR A 379 13.43 4.47 -18.46
N LYS A 380 14.34 4.90 -17.59
CA LYS A 380 14.16 4.99 -16.14
C LYS A 380 14.17 6.46 -15.72
N LEU A 381 13.32 6.85 -14.77
CA LEU A 381 13.33 8.21 -14.23
C LEU A 381 14.69 8.52 -13.61
N LYS A 382 15.27 9.68 -13.95
CA LYS A 382 16.48 10.19 -13.28
C LYS A 382 16.13 10.78 -11.92
N PHE A 383 14.98 11.44 -11.84
CA PHE A 383 14.35 11.92 -10.62
C PHE A 383 12.84 11.96 -10.81
N TYR A 384 12.09 12.01 -9.72
CA TYR A 384 10.64 12.13 -9.76
C TYR A 384 10.21 13.59 -9.98
N PRO A 385 9.40 13.91 -11.02
CA PRO A 385 9.03 15.29 -11.34
C PRO A 385 7.93 15.85 -10.41
N TYR A 386 7.84 15.36 -9.18
CA TYR A 386 6.91 15.90 -8.18
C TYR A 386 7.25 17.37 -7.91
N GLY A 387 6.24 18.21 -7.81
CA GLY A 387 6.42 19.66 -7.71
C GLY A 387 6.61 20.38 -9.04
N LEU A 388 6.80 19.64 -10.15
CA LEU A 388 6.85 20.18 -11.51
C LEU A 388 5.55 19.93 -12.29
N MET A 389 4.74 18.98 -11.81
CA MET A 389 3.48 18.57 -12.43
C MET A 389 2.29 19.36 -11.87
N SER A 390 1.32 19.65 -12.74
CA SER A 390 -0.03 19.95 -12.27
C SER A 390 -0.60 18.73 -11.52
N TYR A 391 -1.62 18.93 -10.70
CA TYR A 391 -2.24 17.80 -10.00
C TYR A 391 -2.88 16.80 -10.97
N GLU A 392 -3.40 17.28 -12.10
CA GLU A 392 -3.95 16.43 -13.16
C GLU A 392 -2.86 15.61 -13.85
N ASP A 393 -1.73 16.23 -14.20
CA ASP A 393 -0.58 15.49 -14.77
C ASP A 393 -0.05 14.45 -13.79
N PHE A 394 0.03 14.79 -12.49
CA PHE A 394 0.44 13.85 -11.45
C PHE A 394 -0.47 12.62 -11.41
N LEU A 395 -1.79 12.82 -11.42
CA LEU A 395 -2.73 11.71 -11.38
C LEU A 395 -2.70 10.87 -12.66
N ASN A 396 -2.44 11.48 -13.82
CA ASN A 396 -2.33 10.79 -15.11
C ASN A 396 -0.90 10.27 -15.40
N PHE A 397 0.03 10.42 -14.46
CA PHE A 397 1.46 10.25 -14.74
C PHE A 397 1.81 8.83 -15.16
N GLU A 398 1.29 7.81 -14.46
CA GLU A 398 1.61 6.40 -14.71
C GLU A 398 0.48 5.65 -15.43
N LYS A 399 -0.76 6.10 -15.24
CA LYS A 399 -1.96 5.54 -15.84
C LYS A 399 -2.99 6.65 -16.05
N PRO A 400 -3.74 6.69 -17.18
CA PRO A 400 -4.80 7.67 -17.34
C PRO A 400 -5.82 7.52 -16.20
N MET A 401 -6.15 8.63 -15.56
CA MET A 401 -7.29 8.67 -14.67
C MET A 401 -8.55 8.57 -15.54
N GLY A 402 -9.19 7.40 -15.55
CA GLY A 402 -10.52 7.26 -16.13
C GLY A 402 -11.54 8.19 -15.45
N PHE A 403 -12.69 8.41 -16.08
CA PHE A 403 -13.76 9.23 -15.51
C PHE A 403 -14.11 8.77 -14.07
N GLN A 404 -14.22 9.74 -13.15
CA GLN A 404 -14.59 9.52 -11.75
C GLN A 404 -15.98 10.14 -11.50
N PRO A 405 -17.04 9.32 -11.39
CA PRO A 405 -18.39 9.84 -11.17
C PRO A 405 -18.50 10.58 -9.84
N LEU A 406 -19.11 11.75 -9.86
CA LEU A 406 -19.53 12.44 -8.64
C LEU A 406 -20.84 11.84 -8.10
N PRO A 407 -21.15 12.02 -6.80
CA PRO A 407 -22.48 11.69 -6.26
C PRO A 407 -23.63 12.34 -7.03
N SER A 408 -23.42 13.54 -7.60
CA SER A 408 -24.38 14.21 -8.48
C SER A 408 -24.56 13.50 -9.82
N ASP A 409 -23.47 13.02 -10.40
CA ASP A 409 -23.47 12.32 -11.69
C ASP A 409 -24.24 11.01 -11.56
N ILE A 410 -24.07 10.30 -10.45
CA ILE A 410 -24.77 9.05 -10.16
C ILE A 410 -26.27 9.30 -10.04
N LYS A 411 -26.68 10.32 -9.29
CA LYS A 411 -28.09 10.71 -9.19
C LYS A 411 -28.66 11.04 -10.56
N HIS A 412 -27.87 11.72 -11.39
CA HIS A 412 -28.28 12.10 -12.74
C HIS A 412 -28.40 10.90 -13.67
N VAL A 413 -27.41 10.00 -13.71
CA VAL A 413 -27.45 8.78 -14.54
C VAL A 413 -28.55 7.83 -14.06
N ARG A 414 -28.72 7.64 -12.74
CA ARG A 414 -29.86 6.88 -12.18
C ARG A 414 -31.19 7.47 -12.64
N TRP A 415 -31.32 8.79 -12.59
CA TRP A 415 -32.52 9.47 -13.08
C TRP A 415 -32.74 9.23 -14.58
N ILE A 416 -31.69 9.31 -15.41
CA ILE A 416 -31.78 9.00 -16.85
C ILE A 416 -32.24 7.55 -17.07
N LEU A 417 -31.63 6.58 -16.40
CA LEU A 417 -31.99 5.16 -16.52
C LEU A 417 -33.46 4.92 -16.13
N CYS A 418 -33.91 5.53 -15.03
CA CYS A 418 -35.32 5.48 -14.62
C CYS A 418 -36.26 6.15 -15.65
N GLN A 419 -35.87 7.27 -16.26
CA GLN A 419 -36.66 7.91 -17.33
C GLN A 419 -36.76 7.03 -18.60
N GLN A 420 -35.77 6.18 -18.85
CA GLN A 420 -35.80 5.20 -19.93
C GLN A 420 -36.63 3.94 -19.60
N GLY A 421 -37.29 3.91 -18.44
CA GLY A 421 -38.21 2.85 -18.04
C GLY A 421 -37.60 1.75 -17.16
N LEU A 422 -36.36 1.91 -16.70
CA LEU A 422 -35.74 0.95 -15.78
C LEU A 422 -36.22 1.20 -14.33
N PRO A 423 -36.59 0.15 -13.58
CA PRO A 423 -36.75 0.24 -12.14
C PRO A 423 -35.48 0.72 -11.45
N VAL A 424 -35.62 1.28 -10.25
CA VAL A 424 -34.47 1.82 -9.50
C VAL A 424 -33.47 0.72 -9.15
N GLU A 425 -33.96 -0.49 -8.85
CA GLU A 425 -33.14 -1.64 -8.50
C GLU A 425 -32.25 -2.08 -9.68
N LEU A 426 -32.81 -2.12 -10.88
CA LEU A 426 -32.04 -2.44 -12.10
C LEU A 426 -31.09 -1.31 -12.49
N SER A 427 -31.50 -0.07 -12.28
CA SER A 427 -30.63 1.09 -12.50
C SER A 427 -29.41 1.06 -11.56
N ASP A 428 -29.62 0.63 -10.31
CA ASP A 428 -28.56 0.50 -9.32
C ASP A 428 -27.61 -0.65 -9.66
N CYS A 429 -28.14 -1.80 -10.08
CA CYS A 429 -27.32 -2.90 -10.60
C CYS A 429 -26.49 -2.47 -11.84
N ILE A 430 -27.05 -1.67 -12.75
CA ILE A 430 -26.31 -1.16 -13.93
C ILE A 430 -25.20 -0.21 -13.50
N LEU A 431 -25.48 0.72 -12.59
CA LEU A 431 -24.48 1.67 -12.08
C LEU A 431 -23.35 0.96 -11.34
N GLU A 432 -23.67 -0.07 -10.55
CA GLU A 432 -22.71 -0.92 -9.88
C GLU A 432 -21.86 -1.72 -10.89
N HIS A 433 -22.50 -2.37 -11.86
CA HIS A 433 -21.82 -3.16 -12.89
C HIS A 433 -20.93 -2.31 -13.82
N ALA A 434 -21.32 -1.05 -14.08
CA ALA A 434 -20.53 -0.09 -14.84
C ALA A 434 -19.41 0.57 -14.02
N ASP A 435 -19.20 0.15 -12.76
CA ASP A 435 -18.26 0.75 -11.80
C ASP A 435 -18.44 2.28 -11.69
N TYR A 436 -19.71 2.70 -11.78
CA TYR A 436 -20.18 4.09 -11.74
C TYR A 436 -20.53 4.47 -10.30
N THR A 437 -19.60 4.22 -9.38
CA THR A 437 -19.71 4.55 -7.95
C THR A 437 -18.84 5.77 -7.61
N PRO A 438 -19.24 6.62 -6.63
CA PRO A 438 -18.47 7.81 -6.32
C PRO A 438 -17.21 7.37 -5.60
N ARG A 439 -16.05 7.70 -6.19
CA ARG A 439 -14.75 7.25 -5.67
C ARG A 439 -14.12 8.33 -4.83
N GLY A 440 -13.56 7.91 -3.69
CA GLY A 440 -13.09 8.84 -2.68
C GLY A 440 -14.20 9.19 -1.69
N ARG A 441 -13.82 9.39 -0.43
CA ARG A 441 -14.75 9.85 0.60
C ARG A 441 -14.94 11.37 0.60
N LEU A 442 -14.11 12.10 -0.14
CA LEU A 442 -14.10 13.56 -0.18
C LEU A 442 -15.31 14.14 -0.94
N PRO A 443 -16.08 15.08 -0.36
CA PRO A 443 -17.14 15.79 -1.05
C PRO A 443 -16.68 16.57 -2.29
N VAL A 444 -15.44 17.09 -2.25
CA VAL A 444 -14.78 17.73 -3.39
C VAL A 444 -13.56 16.87 -3.78
N PRO A 445 -13.64 16.11 -4.88
CA PRO A 445 -12.59 15.16 -5.24
C PRO A 445 -11.22 15.78 -5.36
N GLY A 446 -10.22 15.07 -4.82
CA GLY A 446 -8.82 15.47 -4.87
C GLY A 446 -8.53 16.81 -4.18
N LYS A 447 -9.45 17.36 -3.37
CA LYS A 447 -9.22 18.58 -2.57
C LYS A 447 -9.48 18.37 -1.07
N PRO A 448 -8.66 17.56 -0.37
CA PRO A 448 -8.77 17.35 1.08
C PRO A 448 -8.95 18.62 1.91
N LEU A 449 -8.24 19.70 1.59
CA LEU A 449 -8.25 20.94 2.38
C LEU A 449 -9.41 21.89 2.03
N HIS A 450 -10.29 21.50 1.10
CA HIS A 450 -11.45 22.32 0.75
C HIS A 450 -12.41 22.46 1.95
N PRO A 451 -13.05 23.63 2.18
CA PRO A 451 -13.94 23.83 3.32
C PRO A 451 -15.05 22.78 3.45
N GLN A 452 -15.64 22.34 2.33
CA GLN A 452 -16.67 21.28 2.31
C GLN A 452 -16.13 19.89 2.71
N CYS A 453 -14.82 19.68 2.68
CA CYS A 453 -14.19 18.42 3.06
C CYS A 453 -13.79 18.38 4.54
N THR A 454 -14.06 19.43 5.32
CA THR A 454 -13.57 19.57 6.71
C THR A 454 -13.93 18.38 7.60
N ASP A 455 -15.17 17.91 7.54
CA ASP A 455 -15.65 16.81 8.39
C ASP A 455 -15.01 15.47 7.99
N GLU A 456 -14.93 15.18 6.69
CA GLU A 456 -14.28 13.97 6.17
C GLU A 456 -12.78 13.98 6.47
N LEU A 457 -12.12 15.12 6.26
CA LEU A 457 -10.71 15.30 6.59
C LEU A 457 -10.47 15.11 8.10
N GLY A 458 -11.36 15.61 8.96
CA GLY A 458 -11.29 15.38 10.40
C GLY A 458 -11.35 13.88 10.75
N ARG A 459 -12.35 13.16 10.21
CA ARG A 459 -12.48 11.70 10.41
C ARG A 459 -11.27 10.93 9.89
N TYR A 460 -10.72 11.34 8.74
CA TYR A 460 -9.54 10.70 8.18
C TYR A 460 -8.27 10.95 8.99
N LEU A 461 -8.06 12.18 9.48
CA LEU A 461 -6.91 12.50 10.33
C LEU A 461 -6.97 11.77 11.68
N GLU A 462 -8.16 11.69 12.29
CA GLU A 462 -8.37 10.85 13.47
C GLU A 462 -8.07 9.38 13.16
N HIS A 463 -8.52 8.87 12.02
CA HIS A 463 -8.22 7.50 11.62
C HIS A 463 -6.71 7.27 11.45
N CYS A 464 -5.98 8.15 10.76
CA CYS A 464 -4.52 8.07 10.66
C CYS A 464 -3.85 8.10 12.03
N TRP A 465 -4.30 8.95 12.95
CA TRP A 465 -3.80 8.98 14.32
C TRP A 465 -4.04 7.65 15.04
N GLN A 466 -5.24 7.10 14.95
CA GLN A 466 -5.58 5.80 15.52
C GLN A 466 -4.75 4.65 14.94
N LEU A 467 -4.38 4.68 13.65
CA LEU A 467 -3.46 3.70 13.07
C LEU A 467 -2.09 3.74 13.76
N ILE A 468 -1.55 4.94 13.97
CA ILE A 468 -0.26 5.16 14.67
C ILE A 468 -0.35 4.63 16.10
N VAL A 469 -1.41 5.00 16.82
CA VAL A 469 -1.66 4.57 18.21
C VAL A 469 -1.78 3.05 18.32
N ARG A 470 -2.50 2.39 17.41
CA ARG A 470 -2.67 0.93 17.40
C ARG A 470 -1.36 0.20 17.09
N CYS A 471 -0.59 0.69 16.12
CA CYS A 471 0.75 0.16 15.82
C CYS A 471 1.71 0.34 17.02
N TYR A 472 1.67 1.50 17.68
CA TYR A 472 2.46 1.75 18.89
C TYR A 472 2.06 0.80 20.02
N MET A 473 0.75 0.63 20.25
CA MET A 473 0.22 -0.28 21.25
C MET A 473 0.65 -1.73 20.98
N LEU A 474 0.56 -2.21 19.74
CA LEU A 474 1.05 -3.53 19.34
C LEU A 474 2.54 -3.69 19.63
N GLY A 475 3.37 -2.76 19.14
CA GLY A 475 4.81 -2.83 19.37
C GLY A 475 5.18 -2.76 20.86
N HIS A 476 4.42 -2.05 21.68
CA HIS A 476 4.63 -1.96 23.12
C HIS A 476 4.29 -3.28 23.85
N GLU A 477 3.27 -4.02 23.40
CA GLU A 477 3.04 -5.40 23.89
C GLU A 477 4.16 -6.35 23.47
N LEU A 478 4.84 -6.04 22.36
CA LEU A 478 5.97 -6.81 21.83
C LEU A 478 7.34 -6.25 22.27
N ARG A 479 7.40 -5.37 23.28
CA ARG A 479 8.59 -4.57 23.64
C ARG A 479 9.86 -5.38 23.93
N ASP A 480 9.72 -6.63 24.38
CA ASP A 480 10.87 -7.51 24.63
C ASP A 480 11.54 -7.99 23.32
N LYS A 481 10.89 -7.74 22.17
CA LYS A 481 11.30 -8.17 20.82
C LYS A 481 11.54 -7.01 19.86
N MET A 482 11.08 -5.79 20.17
CA MET A 482 11.24 -4.61 19.33
C MET A 482 11.15 -3.30 20.14
N ASP A 483 11.92 -2.28 19.75
CA ASP A 483 11.80 -0.94 20.32
C ASP A 483 10.84 -0.08 19.48
N ILE A 484 9.54 -0.14 19.84
CA ILE A 484 8.52 0.59 19.10
C ILE A 484 8.66 2.12 19.22
N GLU A 485 9.23 2.62 20.32
CA GLU A 485 9.40 4.06 20.50
C GLU A 485 10.45 4.58 19.52
N ALA A 486 11.61 3.91 19.46
CA ALA A 486 12.65 4.24 18.50
C ALA A 486 12.15 4.13 17.05
N LEU A 487 11.44 3.06 16.72
CA LEU A 487 10.93 2.83 15.36
C LEU A 487 9.94 3.92 14.92
N VAL A 488 8.94 4.25 15.73
CA VAL A 488 7.97 5.31 15.39
C VAL A 488 8.63 6.70 15.36
N ARG A 489 9.62 6.95 16.24
CA ARG A 489 10.41 8.19 16.21
C ARG A 489 11.18 8.33 14.90
N GLU A 490 11.81 7.24 14.44
CA GLU A 490 12.51 7.21 13.16
C GLU A 490 11.53 7.41 11.99
N GLU A 491 10.32 6.84 11.99
CA GLU A 491 9.31 7.13 10.95
C GLU A 491 8.97 8.63 10.82
N VAL A 492 8.86 9.33 11.96
CA VAL A 492 8.57 10.77 11.98
C VAL A 492 9.77 11.56 11.44
N LYS A 493 10.99 11.15 11.78
CA LYS A 493 12.24 11.75 11.26
C LYS A 493 12.38 11.52 9.76
N ASP A 494 12.16 10.29 9.31
CA ASP A 494 12.16 9.89 7.91
C ASP A 494 11.15 10.71 7.13
N PHE A 495 9.94 10.95 7.65
CA PHE A 495 8.98 11.87 7.02
C PHE A 495 9.56 13.28 6.84
N VAL A 496 10.10 13.88 7.91
CA VAL A 496 10.61 15.26 7.89
C VAL A 496 11.76 15.38 6.89
N TYR A 497 12.63 14.37 6.84
CA TYR A 497 13.72 14.32 5.89
C TYR A 497 13.22 14.05 4.47
N GLU A 498 12.54 12.94 4.20
CA GLU A 498 12.24 12.50 2.85
C GLU A 498 11.31 13.42 2.05
N LEU A 499 10.32 14.03 2.70
CA LEU A 499 9.38 14.92 2.01
C LEU A 499 9.92 16.34 1.81
N PHE A 500 10.82 16.80 2.70
CA PHE A 500 11.35 18.17 2.68
C PHE A 500 12.83 18.27 2.36
N LYS A 501 13.52 17.14 2.12
CA LYS A 501 14.95 17.14 1.75
C LYS A 501 15.19 17.96 0.50
N CYS A 502 16.27 18.73 0.58
CA CYS A 502 16.73 19.62 -0.46
C CYS A 502 18.20 19.29 -0.72
N GLU A 503 18.66 19.33 -1.97
CA GLU A 503 20.08 19.04 -2.31
C GLU A 503 21.03 20.19 -1.94
N CYS A 504 20.56 21.22 -1.23
CA CYS A 504 21.43 22.28 -0.75
C CYS A 504 22.18 21.83 0.51
N ASP A 505 23.42 22.32 0.70
CA ASP A 505 24.27 22.00 1.85
C ASP A 505 23.56 22.22 3.20
N GLY A 506 23.77 21.31 4.15
CA GLY A 506 23.26 21.41 5.53
C GLY A 506 21.80 20.97 5.76
N ALA A 507 21.04 20.66 4.72
CA ALA A 507 19.64 20.19 4.86
C ALA A 507 19.54 18.83 5.58
N TYR A 508 20.50 17.93 5.33
CA TYR A 508 20.56 16.63 6.01
C TYR A 508 20.75 16.77 7.52
N GLU A 509 21.74 17.58 7.95
CA GLU A 509 22.01 17.82 9.36
C GLU A 509 20.87 18.57 10.08
N LEU A 510 20.10 19.37 9.35
CA LEU A 510 18.95 20.09 9.90
C LEU A 510 17.71 19.20 10.03
N LEU A 511 17.42 18.36 9.03
CA LEU A 511 16.17 17.61 8.95
C LEU A 511 16.24 16.19 9.48
N TYR A 512 17.43 15.59 9.53
CA TYR A 512 17.62 14.21 9.98
C TYR A 512 18.50 14.13 11.23
N GLY A 513 19.65 14.83 11.25
CA GLY A 513 20.59 14.84 12.37
C GLY A 513 20.30 15.90 13.45
N PHE A 514 19.05 16.29 13.66
CA PHE A 514 18.72 17.36 14.62
C PHE A 514 18.79 16.92 16.09
N ASP A 515 18.82 15.61 16.34
CA ASP A 515 18.89 14.96 17.65
C ASP A 515 20.22 14.21 17.88
N ALA A 516 21.18 14.30 16.95
CA ALA A 516 22.51 13.72 17.13
C ALA A 516 23.24 14.43 18.29
N GLU A 517 23.76 13.64 19.23
CA GLU A 517 24.65 14.16 20.27
C GLU A 517 25.88 14.81 19.62
N PRO A 518 26.35 15.98 20.10
CA PRO A 518 27.60 16.54 19.61
C PRO A 518 28.73 15.52 19.83
N PRO A 519 29.69 15.39 18.89
CA PRO A 519 30.80 14.48 19.08
C PRO A 519 31.52 14.82 20.39
N GLU A 520 31.61 13.83 21.28
CA GLU A 520 32.59 13.86 22.37
C GLU A 520 33.97 14.01 21.71
N ASP A 521 34.81 14.88 22.28
CA ASP A 521 36.14 15.25 21.79
C ASP A 521 36.22 16.38 20.75
N SER A 522 35.90 17.59 21.20
CA SER A 522 36.83 18.70 20.99
C SER A 522 37.42 19.12 22.33
N GLU A 523 38.37 18.33 22.83
CA GLU A 523 39.36 18.85 23.76
C GLU A 523 39.99 20.07 23.09
N VAL A 524 39.65 21.24 23.63
CA VAL A 524 40.30 22.50 23.32
C VAL A 524 41.71 22.38 23.85
N GLU A 525 42.66 22.00 23.00
CA GLU A 525 44.07 22.28 23.26
C GLU A 525 44.23 23.80 23.26
N SER A 526 44.48 24.33 24.47
CA SER A 526 44.79 25.72 24.80
C SER A 526 46.17 26.15 24.36
#